data_AF-A0AAW0T1P7-F1
#
_entry.id   AF-A0AAW0T1P7-F1
#
_cell.length_a   1.000
_cell.length_b   1.000
_cell.length_c   1.000
_cell.angle_alpha   90.00
_cell.angle_beta   90.00
_cell.angle_gamma   90.00
#
_symmetry.space_group_name_H-M   'P 1'
#
loop_
_entity.id
_entity.type
_entity.pdbx_description
1 polymer ?
#
loop_
_entity_poly.entity_id
_entity_poly.type
_entity_poly.pdbx_seq_one_letter_code
_entity_poly.pdbx_strand_id
1 'polypeptide(L)'
;MAGALSLAWGVTAHRPALLRQVLRSFSVTAVRNQETGAAVAAASIDSRKSPLILDEKFPDSNSIVVPREAWIETLDTSAASTQNYAHTKVRSEVRGGGKKPWPQKGLGRARHGSIRSPLWRGGGVTHGPRAYTTHFYMLPFSKRLQGLTATLSAKFAQDDLKIVESLDMPSDEAGYLEQLCENRRWGISVLFVDDSDIMPRNITLASDTLRHMNLMPVYGLNVHSMLKHETLVLTVAAVRRIEERILYHFRRPDLPKENMKRFRM
;
A
#
# COMPACT_ATOMS: atom_id res chain seq x y z
N MET A 1 8.19 -13.82 -52.49
CA MET A 1 8.58 -14.13 -51.09
C MET A 1 8.40 -12.87 -50.27
N ALA A 2 7.69 -12.98 -49.14
CA ALA A 2 7.19 -11.93 -48.23
C ALA A 2 5.87 -11.23 -48.66
N GLY A 3 4.75 -11.86 -48.33
CA GLY A 3 3.42 -11.26 -48.36
C GLY A 3 3.15 -10.44 -47.09
N ALA A 4 2.64 -9.23 -47.27
CA ALA A 4 2.15 -8.37 -46.21
C ALA A 4 0.65 -8.63 -46.01
N LEU A 5 0.29 -9.26 -44.88
CA LEU A 5 -1.10 -9.37 -44.43
C LEU A 5 -1.40 -8.24 -43.44
N SER A 6 -2.04 -7.20 -43.99
CA SER A 6 -2.89 -6.29 -43.25
C SER A 6 -4.14 -7.05 -42.81
N LEU A 7 -4.41 -7.12 -41.51
CA LEU A 7 -5.70 -7.53 -40.99
C LEU A 7 -6.16 -6.52 -39.94
N ALA A 8 -6.94 -5.56 -40.43
CA ALA A 8 -7.92 -4.84 -39.65
C ALA A 8 -8.93 -5.83 -39.06
N TRP A 9 -9.20 -5.71 -37.76
CA TRP A 9 -10.40 -6.26 -37.13
C TRP A 9 -11.10 -5.12 -36.40
N GLY A 10 -12.14 -4.58 -37.04
CA GLY A 10 -13.21 -3.89 -36.35
C GLY A 10 -14.40 -4.82 -36.29
N VAL A 11 -14.84 -5.25 -35.10
CA VAL A 11 -16.11 -5.95 -34.90
C VAL A 11 -16.66 -5.63 -33.50
N THR A 12 -17.59 -4.67 -33.50
CA THR A 12 -18.88 -4.65 -32.80
C THR A 12 -18.98 -4.94 -31.29
N ALA A 13 -19.36 -3.88 -30.57
CA ALA A 13 -20.57 -3.81 -29.73
C ALA A 13 -21.20 -5.15 -29.28
N HIS A 14 -20.66 -5.79 -28.24
CA HIS A 14 -21.39 -6.83 -27.49
C HIS A 14 -20.78 -7.13 -26.11
N ARG A 15 -20.61 -6.14 -25.22
CA ARG A 15 -20.12 -6.43 -23.85
C ARG A 15 -20.77 -5.65 -22.67
N PRO A 16 -22.10 -5.45 -22.60
CA PRO A 16 -22.76 -5.17 -21.32
C PRO A 16 -23.09 -6.44 -20.50
N ALA A 17 -22.92 -7.65 -21.05
CA ALA A 17 -23.26 -8.91 -20.38
C ALA A 17 -22.16 -9.41 -19.41
N LEU A 18 -20.88 -9.29 -19.78
CA LEU A 18 -19.75 -9.73 -18.93
C LEU A 18 -19.59 -8.90 -17.66
N LEU A 19 -19.95 -7.61 -17.70
CA LEU A 19 -19.93 -6.72 -16.53
C LEU A 19 -21.01 -7.09 -15.50
N ARG A 20 -22.14 -7.66 -15.94
CA ARG A 20 -23.16 -8.22 -15.03
C ARG A 20 -22.72 -9.54 -14.40
N GLN A 21 -21.77 -10.26 -15.00
CA GLN A 21 -21.28 -11.55 -14.53
C GLN A 21 -20.19 -11.38 -13.46
N VAL A 22 -19.25 -10.45 -13.68
CA VAL A 22 -18.19 -10.08 -12.70
C VAL A 22 -18.75 -9.36 -11.46
N LEU A 23 -19.86 -8.64 -11.60
CA LEU A 23 -20.52 -7.98 -10.46
C LEU A 23 -21.56 -8.86 -9.77
N ARG A 24 -21.99 -9.97 -10.37
CA ARG A 24 -22.81 -11.01 -9.71
C ARG A 24 -21.97 -11.99 -8.90
N SER A 25 -20.69 -12.19 -9.23
CA SER A 25 -19.77 -13.02 -8.44
C SER A 25 -19.37 -12.41 -7.09
N PHE A 26 -19.64 -11.11 -6.88
CA PHE A 26 -19.56 -10.44 -5.57
C PHE A 26 -20.90 -10.43 -4.81
N SER A 27 -21.93 -11.10 -5.32
CA SER A 27 -23.16 -11.29 -4.52
C SER A 27 -22.94 -12.45 -3.55
N VAL A 28 -22.93 -12.13 -2.26
CA VAL A 28 -23.11 -13.09 -1.17
C VAL A 28 -24.46 -13.79 -1.42
N THR A 29 -24.43 -14.89 -2.17
CA THR A 29 -25.55 -15.80 -2.28
C THR A 29 -25.30 -16.85 -1.23
N ALA A 30 -25.98 -16.71 -0.09
CA ALA A 30 -26.06 -17.77 0.90
C ALA A 30 -26.71 -19.00 0.23
N VAL A 31 -25.90 -19.91 -0.29
CA VAL A 31 -26.36 -21.24 -0.71
C VAL A 31 -26.57 -22.03 0.56
N ARG A 32 -27.84 -22.05 0.97
CA ARG A 32 -28.37 -22.94 1.99
C ARG A 32 -28.39 -24.36 1.40
N ASN A 33 -27.31 -25.12 1.57
CA ASN A 33 -27.36 -26.56 1.34
C ASN A 33 -27.83 -27.23 2.63
N GLN A 34 -29.09 -27.65 2.60
CA GLN A 34 -29.58 -28.79 3.38
C GLN A 34 -28.69 -30.00 3.04
N GLU A 35 -28.52 -30.91 4.01
CA GLU A 35 -27.65 -32.11 3.96
C GLU A 35 -26.29 -31.94 4.64
N THR A 36 -26.34 -31.75 5.95
CA THR A 36 -25.62 -32.55 6.97
C THR A 36 -25.93 -31.91 8.32
N GLY A 37 -26.79 -32.56 9.09
CA GLY A 37 -26.94 -32.24 10.51
C GLY A 37 -25.66 -32.65 11.24
N ALA A 38 -24.70 -31.74 11.33
CA ALA A 38 -23.58 -31.83 12.26
C ALA A 38 -23.11 -30.40 12.55
N ALA A 39 -22.96 -30.10 13.83
CA ALA A 39 -22.72 -28.78 14.38
C ALA A 39 -21.61 -28.00 13.64
N VAL A 40 -21.86 -26.70 13.44
CA VAL A 40 -20.88 -25.68 13.05
C VAL A 40 -19.74 -25.70 14.07
N ALA A 41 -18.68 -26.43 13.77
CA ALA A 41 -17.48 -26.52 14.60
C ALA A 41 -16.59 -25.30 14.32
N ALA A 42 -16.79 -24.24 15.09
CA ALA A 42 -16.00 -23.01 15.15
C ALA A 42 -14.51 -23.20 14.85
N ALA A 43 -13.95 -22.56 13.83
CA ALA A 43 -12.51 -22.58 13.55
C ALA A 43 -11.87 -21.25 13.95
N SER A 44 -11.38 -21.19 15.20
CA SER A 44 -10.45 -20.19 15.70
C SER A 44 -9.07 -20.33 15.03
N ILE A 45 -8.15 -19.37 15.25
CA ILE A 45 -6.71 -19.53 15.03
C ILE A 45 -6.19 -20.58 16.02
N ASP A 46 -6.59 -21.84 15.80
CA ASP A 46 -6.18 -22.98 16.58
C ASP A 46 -5.32 -23.90 15.72
N SER A 47 -4.27 -24.43 16.32
CA SER A 47 -3.20 -25.21 15.70
C SER A 47 -3.67 -26.57 15.16
N ARG A 48 -4.91 -26.97 15.47
CA ARG A 48 -5.46 -28.30 15.13
C ARG A 48 -6.30 -28.35 13.86
N LYS A 49 -6.66 -27.20 13.27
CA LYS A 49 -7.47 -27.16 12.06
C LYS A 49 -6.61 -26.78 10.86
N SER A 50 -6.58 -27.67 9.87
CA SER A 50 -6.18 -27.33 8.51
C SER A 50 -7.04 -26.12 8.07
N PRO A 51 -6.46 -25.12 7.39
CA PRO A 51 -7.27 -24.04 6.86
C PRO A 51 -8.27 -24.67 5.90
N LEU A 52 -9.56 -24.56 6.22
CA LEU A 52 -10.56 -24.53 5.16
C LEU A 52 -10.25 -23.23 4.43
N ILE A 53 -9.46 -23.34 3.37
CA ILE A 53 -9.52 -22.40 2.26
C ILE A 53 -11.00 -22.44 1.88
N LEU A 54 -11.76 -21.43 2.29
CA LEU A 54 -13.11 -21.28 1.75
C LEU A 54 -12.88 -21.14 0.24
N ASP A 55 -13.24 -22.16 -0.52
CA ASP A 55 -13.31 -22.18 -1.99
C ASP A 55 -14.41 -21.20 -2.46
N GLU A 56 -14.37 -19.96 -1.99
CA GLU A 56 -15.09 -18.88 -2.62
C GLU A 56 -14.31 -18.57 -3.91
N LYS A 57 -14.89 -18.97 -5.05
CA LYS A 57 -14.34 -18.77 -6.39
C LYS A 57 -14.04 -17.30 -6.65
N PHE A 58 -12.85 -16.84 -6.27
CA PHE A 58 -12.25 -15.63 -6.78
C PHE A 58 -11.96 -15.82 -8.28
N PRO A 59 -12.19 -14.79 -9.13
CA PRO A 59 -11.90 -14.89 -10.55
C PRO A 59 -10.41 -15.18 -10.81
N ASP A 60 -10.14 -15.99 -11.84
CA ASP A 60 -8.82 -16.48 -12.21
C ASP A 60 -7.75 -15.39 -12.21
N SER A 61 -6.59 -15.71 -11.62
CA SER A 61 -5.43 -14.83 -11.37
C SER A 61 -4.93 -14.06 -12.60
N ASN A 62 -5.18 -14.57 -13.80
CA ASN A 62 -4.80 -13.94 -15.07
C ASN A 62 -5.64 -12.73 -15.49
N SER A 63 -6.75 -12.44 -14.81
CA SER A 63 -7.63 -11.31 -15.15
C SER A 63 -7.27 -10.00 -14.45
N ILE A 64 -6.35 -10.02 -13.48
CA ILE A 64 -6.02 -8.84 -12.67
C ILE A 64 -4.68 -8.25 -13.11
N VAL A 65 -4.71 -7.39 -14.13
CA VAL A 65 -3.54 -6.59 -14.50
C VAL A 65 -3.31 -5.55 -13.41
N VAL A 66 -2.27 -5.75 -12.60
CA VAL A 66 -1.85 -4.81 -11.55
C VAL A 66 -1.17 -3.61 -12.22
N PRO A 67 -1.77 -2.41 -12.26
CA PRO A 67 -1.06 -1.24 -12.77
C PRO A 67 0.09 -0.91 -11.81
N ARG A 68 1.33 -1.23 -12.23
CA ARG A 68 2.55 -1.05 -11.43
C ARG A 68 2.71 0.38 -10.91
N GLU A 69 2.23 1.35 -11.66
CA GLU A 69 2.42 2.78 -11.38
C GLU A 69 1.62 3.28 -10.17
N ALA A 70 0.42 2.73 -9.94
CA ALA A 70 -0.52 3.30 -8.98
C ALA A 70 -0.07 3.13 -7.53
N TRP A 71 0.48 1.97 -7.17
CA TRP A 71 0.93 1.71 -5.80
C TRP A 71 2.28 2.38 -5.50
N ILE A 72 3.16 2.54 -6.49
CA ILE A 72 4.41 3.31 -6.34
C ILE A 72 4.10 4.76 -5.97
N GLU A 73 3.20 5.41 -6.70
CA GLU A 73 2.83 6.81 -6.46
C GLU A 73 2.19 7.00 -5.07
N THR A 74 1.42 6.00 -4.59
CA THR A 74 0.88 6.02 -3.23
C THR A 74 1.97 5.90 -2.15
N LEU A 75 2.98 5.06 -2.38
CA LEU A 75 4.11 4.91 -1.45
C LEU A 75 4.95 6.19 -1.38
N ASP A 76 5.22 6.80 -2.54
CA ASP A 76 5.98 8.05 -2.63
C ASP A 76 5.28 9.17 -1.86
N THR A 77 3.94 9.22 -1.94
CA THR A 77 3.14 10.19 -1.17
C THR A 77 3.31 9.98 0.34
N SER A 78 3.32 8.73 0.82
CA SER A 78 3.59 8.42 2.23
C SER A 78 5.00 8.86 2.66
N ALA A 79 6.02 8.63 1.83
CA ALA A 79 7.40 9.03 2.12
C ALA A 79 7.58 10.56 2.12
N ALA A 80 6.86 11.26 1.23
CA ALA A 80 6.88 12.70 1.07
C ALA A 80 6.35 13.50 2.27
N SER A 81 5.72 12.83 3.23
CA SER A 81 5.28 13.43 4.51
C SER A 81 6.43 13.78 5.46
N THR A 82 7.64 13.25 5.22
CA THR A 82 8.82 13.47 6.07
C THR A 82 9.29 14.93 6.01
N GLN A 83 9.46 15.56 7.18
CA GLN A 83 9.97 16.92 7.28
C GLN A 83 11.50 16.95 7.14
N ASN A 84 12.00 17.77 6.21
CA ASN A 84 13.43 17.96 6.03
C ASN A 84 13.93 19.18 6.84
N TYR A 85 14.76 18.91 7.86
CA TYR A 85 15.39 19.93 8.72
C TYR A 85 16.80 20.31 8.28
N ALA A 86 17.33 19.70 7.20
CA ALA A 86 18.66 20.04 6.72
C ALA A 86 18.71 21.51 6.26
N HIS A 87 19.66 22.26 6.82
CA HIS A 87 19.85 23.67 6.51
C HIS A 87 21.32 23.97 6.28
N THR A 88 21.62 24.62 5.16
CA THR A 88 22.95 25.16 4.90
C THR A 88 22.92 26.69 4.86
N LYS A 89 23.95 27.32 5.44
CA LYS A 89 24.06 28.78 5.46
C LYS A 89 24.44 29.31 4.09
N VAL A 90 23.62 30.23 3.56
CA VAL A 90 23.98 31.00 2.35
C VAL A 90 24.98 32.11 2.69
N ARG A 91 25.62 32.70 1.67
CA ARG A 91 26.63 33.77 1.86
C ARG A 91 26.15 34.95 2.73
N SER A 92 24.85 35.22 2.79
CA SER A 92 24.26 36.28 3.62
C SER A 92 24.20 35.91 5.10
N GLU A 93 24.07 34.62 5.42
CA GLU A 93 23.89 34.10 6.77
C GLU A 93 25.21 33.71 7.46
N VAL A 94 26.29 33.52 6.68
CA VAL A 94 27.63 33.31 7.24
C VAL A 94 28.13 34.57 7.96
N ARG A 95 28.82 34.42 9.09
CA ARG A 95 29.31 35.55 9.92
C ARG A 95 30.55 36.22 9.28
N GLY A 96 30.65 37.56 9.39
CA GLY A 96 31.81 38.41 9.01
C GLY A 96 32.08 38.55 7.50
N GLY A 97 32.28 39.73 6.91
CA GLY A 97 32.46 39.85 5.44
C GLY A 97 31.56 40.87 4.73
N GLY A 98 31.32 42.01 5.40
CA GLY A 98 30.69 43.20 4.81
C GLY A 98 31.67 44.18 4.16
N LYS A 99 32.98 44.08 4.46
CA LYS A 99 34.01 44.90 3.83
C LYS A 99 34.65 44.15 2.65
N LYS A 100 34.86 44.85 1.54
CA LYS A 100 35.60 44.31 0.39
C LYS A 100 37.05 43.98 0.80
N PRO A 101 37.56 42.78 0.47
CA PRO A 101 38.91 42.36 0.91
C PRO A 101 40.03 43.27 0.42
N TRP A 102 39.93 43.77 -0.82
CA TRP A 102 40.91 44.67 -1.44
C TRP A 102 40.30 45.50 -2.59
N PRO A 103 40.94 46.61 -3.01
CA PRO A 103 40.49 47.40 -4.15
C PRO A 103 40.42 46.59 -5.45
N GLN A 104 39.54 47.00 -6.37
CA GLN A 104 39.22 46.24 -7.59
C GLN A 104 40.41 46.05 -8.55
N LYS A 105 41.38 46.97 -8.50
CA LYS A 105 42.58 47.03 -9.37
C LYS A 105 43.79 47.43 -8.52
N GLY A 106 45.00 47.18 -9.04
CA GLY A 106 46.28 47.62 -8.45
C GLY A 106 47.08 46.55 -7.72
N LEU A 107 46.47 45.44 -7.29
CA LEU A 107 47.13 44.40 -6.47
C LEU A 107 47.53 43.12 -7.21
N GLY A 108 47.25 42.99 -8.51
CA GLY A 108 47.55 41.78 -9.29
C GLY A 108 46.80 40.50 -8.87
N ARG A 109 45.90 40.58 -7.87
CA ARG A 109 45.09 39.45 -7.37
C ARG A 109 43.75 39.32 -8.08
N ALA A 110 43.15 38.13 -7.98
CA ALA A 110 41.77 37.90 -8.42
C ALA A 110 40.77 38.87 -7.75
N ARG A 111 39.70 39.21 -8.45
CA ARG A 111 38.69 40.17 -7.98
C ARG A 111 37.70 39.49 -7.05
N HIS A 112 37.62 39.93 -5.80
CA HIS A 112 36.64 39.43 -4.83
C HIS A 112 35.83 40.54 -4.19
N GLY A 113 34.52 40.29 -4.00
CA GLY A 113 33.60 41.22 -3.36
C GLY A 113 33.44 41.00 -1.86
N SER A 114 33.49 39.75 -1.40
CA SER A 114 33.35 39.36 0.01
C SER A 114 34.11 38.06 0.27
N ILE A 115 34.59 37.90 1.50
CA ILE A 115 35.19 36.65 2.01
C ILE A 115 34.15 35.54 2.28
N ARG A 116 32.85 35.87 2.34
CA ARG A 116 31.75 34.89 2.53
C ARG A 116 31.32 34.20 1.23
N SER A 117 31.96 34.54 0.11
CA SER A 117 31.58 33.96 -1.18
C SER A 117 31.83 32.43 -1.17
N PRO A 118 30.98 31.63 -1.83
CA PRO A 118 31.16 30.17 -1.93
C PRO A 118 32.52 29.73 -2.49
N LEU A 119 33.20 30.62 -3.22
CA LEU A 119 34.56 30.38 -3.73
C LEU A 119 35.63 30.37 -2.63
N TRP A 120 35.35 30.98 -1.48
CA TRP A 120 36.27 31.05 -0.35
C TRP A 120 36.06 29.87 0.60
N ARG A 121 37.15 29.41 1.23
CA ARG A 121 37.08 28.44 2.32
C ARG A 121 36.34 29.07 3.50
N GLY A 122 35.33 28.36 4.02
CA GLY A 122 34.44 28.90 5.06
C GLY A 122 33.37 29.89 4.55
N GLY A 123 33.24 30.06 3.23
CA GLY A 123 32.15 30.79 2.59
C GLY A 123 30.80 30.03 2.68
N GLY A 124 29.72 30.70 2.31
CA GLY A 124 28.39 30.08 2.27
C GLY A 124 28.23 29.13 1.08
N VAL A 125 27.25 28.22 1.15
CA VAL A 125 26.94 27.29 0.04
C VAL A 125 25.87 27.91 -0.87
N THR A 126 26.06 27.85 -2.20
CA THR A 126 25.11 28.42 -3.17
C THR A 126 23.82 27.60 -3.30
N HIS A 127 23.97 26.30 -3.53
CA HIS A 127 22.86 25.36 -3.73
C HIS A 127 22.91 24.26 -2.67
N GLY A 128 22.69 24.67 -1.43
CA GLY A 128 22.54 23.74 -0.31
C GLY A 128 21.07 23.49 0.03
N PRO A 129 20.77 22.46 0.83
CA PRO A 129 19.43 22.27 1.36
C PRO A 129 19.00 23.51 2.17
N ARG A 130 17.78 23.98 1.89
CA ARG A 130 17.09 25.01 2.66
C ARG A 130 16.07 24.31 3.56
N ALA A 131 16.14 24.62 4.85
CA ALA A 131 15.17 24.12 5.83
C ALA A 131 13.74 24.47 5.40
N TYR A 132 12.81 23.65 5.88
CA TYR A 132 11.36 23.84 5.72
C TYR A 132 10.84 23.65 4.28
N THR A 133 11.60 22.98 3.41
CA THR A 133 11.05 22.51 2.13
C THR A 133 10.19 21.28 2.40
N THR A 134 8.88 21.40 2.21
CA THR A 134 7.94 20.28 2.31
C THR A 134 7.81 19.61 0.94
N HIS A 135 7.91 18.28 0.92
CA HIS A 135 7.72 17.49 -0.30
C HIS A 135 6.30 16.94 -0.45
N PHE A 136 5.43 17.26 0.52
CA PHE A 136 4.08 16.75 0.58
C PHE A 136 3.21 17.27 -0.56
N TYR A 137 2.50 16.34 -1.21
CA TYR A 137 1.42 16.65 -2.15
C TYR A 137 0.26 15.68 -1.94
N MET A 138 -0.96 16.13 -2.22
CA MET A 138 -2.15 15.30 -2.07
C MET A 138 -2.42 14.51 -3.36
N LEU A 139 -2.32 13.18 -3.26
CA LEU A 139 -2.64 12.30 -4.38
C LEU A 139 -4.17 12.25 -4.64
N PRO A 140 -4.62 12.30 -5.90
CA PRO A 140 -6.03 12.15 -6.24
C PRO A 140 -6.63 10.88 -5.62
N PHE A 141 -7.86 10.99 -5.14
CA PHE A 141 -8.55 9.90 -4.46
C PHE A 141 -8.61 8.61 -5.29
N SER A 142 -8.91 8.73 -6.60
CA SER A 142 -9.00 7.58 -7.51
C SER A 142 -7.68 6.80 -7.59
N LYS A 143 -6.53 7.49 -7.58
CA LYS A 143 -5.22 6.84 -7.61
C LYS A 143 -4.92 6.10 -6.31
N ARG A 144 -5.28 6.69 -5.16
CA ARG A 144 -5.16 6.04 -3.85
C ARG A 144 -5.99 4.75 -3.77
N LEU A 145 -7.23 4.80 -4.24
CA LEU A 145 -8.10 3.62 -4.30
C LEU A 145 -7.52 2.54 -5.23
N GLN A 146 -7.03 2.95 -6.41
CA GLN A 146 -6.39 2.03 -7.36
C GLN A 146 -5.16 1.36 -6.75
N GLY A 147 -4.30 2.11 -6.05
CA GLY A 147 -3.14 1.56 -5.34
C GLY A 147 -3.55 0.48 -4.34
N LEU A 148 -4.58 0.74 -3.53
CA LEU A 148 -5.11 -0.25 -2.58
C LEU A 148 -5.61 -1.52 -3.28
N THR A 149 -6.43 -1.39 -4.33
CA THR A 149 -6.94 -2.55 -5.08
C THR A 149 -5.84 -3.33 -5.78
N ALA A 150 -4.83 -2.63 -6.31
CA ALA A 150 -3.69 -3.23 -6.99
C ALA A 150 -2.83 -4.03 -6.01
N THR A 151 -2.58 -3.50 -4.81
CA THR A 151 -1.81 -4.20 -3.77
C THR A 151 -2.53 -5.45 -3.25
N LEU A 152 -3.84 -5.36 -3.00
CA LEU A 152 -4.63 -6.53 -2.59
C LEU A 152 -4.63 -7.63 -3.66
N SER A 153 -4.79 -7.24 -4.92
CA SER A 153 -4.68 -8.18 -6.04
C SER A 153 -3.30 -8.81 -6.15
N ALA A 154 -2.23 -8.04 -5.94
CA ALA A 154 -0.86 -8.56 -6.02
C ALA A 154 -0.62 -9.60 -4.91
N LYS A 155 -1.04 -9.31 -3.67
CA LYS A 155 -0.96 -10.26 -2.55
C LYS A 155 -1.78 -11.52 -2.79
N PHE A 156 -2.94 -11.40 -3.43
CA PHE A 156 -3.73 -12.56 -3.82
C PHE A 156 -3.03 -13.39 -4.91
N ALA A 157 -2.50 -12.75 -5.96
CA ALA A 157 -1.81 -13.43 -7.06
C ALA A 157 -0.48 -14.08 -6.64
N GLN A 158 0.13 -13.62 -5.56
CA GLN A 158 1.35 -14.18 -4.96
C GLN A 158 1.07 -15.28 -3.93
N ASP A 159 -0.19 -15.65 -3.69
CA ASP A 159 -0.61 -16.54 -2.62
C ASP A 159 -0.22 -16.06 -1.21
N ASP A 160 0.02 -14.76 -1.02
CA ASP A 160 0.41 -14.13 0.25
C ASP A 160 -0.81 -13.62 1.04
N LEU A 161 -2.00 -13.63 0.44
CA LEU A 161 -3.26 -13.26 1.08
C LEU A 161 -3.93 -14.49 1.68
N LYS A 162 -4.21 -14.46 2.99
CA LYS A 162 -4.90 -15.53 3.73
C LYS A 162 -6.16 -15.00 4.39
N ILE A 163 -7.24 -15.78 4.33
CA ILE A 163 -8.52 -15.44 4.92
C ILE A 163 -8.79 -16.39 6.10
N VAL A 164 -9.22 -15.83 7.23
CA VAL A 164 -9.51 -16.58 8.47
C VAL A 164 -10.90 -16.18 8.97
N GLU A 165 -11.61 -17.11 9.62
CA GLU A 165 -12.93 -16.81 10.19
C GLU A 165 -12.85 -15.82 11.36
N SER A 166 -11.99 -16.10 12.33
CA SER A 166 -11.78 -15.27 13.53
C SER A 166 -10.32 -15.24 13.96
N LEU A 167 -9.90 -14.18 14.67
CA LEU A 167 -8.55 -14.06 15.22
C LEU A 167 -8.41 -14.63 16.65
N ASP A 168 -9.34 -15.48 17.08
CA ASP A 168 -9.32 -16.01 18.43
C ASP A 168 -8.23 -17.08 18.57
N MET A 169 -7.46 -17.03 19.66
CA MET A 169 -6.26 -17.85 19.87
C MET A 169 -6.32 -18.46 21.27
N PRO A 170 -6.02 -19.77 21.45
CA PRO A 170 -6.18 -20.45 22.73
C PRO A 170 -5.16 -20.04 23.79
N SER A 171 -3.95 -19.62 23.39
CA SER A 171 -2.86 -19.17 24.27
C SER A 171 -2.57 -17.69 24.01
N ASP A 172 -2.06 -16.95 25.01
CA ASP A 172 -1.56 -15.58 24.86
C ASP A 172 -0.02 -15.51 24.67
N GLU A 173 0.63 -16.67 24.61
CA GLU A 173 2.08 -16.77 24.42
C GLU A 173 2.52 -16.41 22.98
N ALA A 174 3.50 -15.53 22.85
CA ALA A 174 4.07 -15.13 21.56
C ALA A 174 4.66 -16.32 20.77
N GLY A 175 5.29 -17.27 21.46
CA GLY A 175 5.85 -18.47 20.82
C GLY A 175 4.80 -19.35 20.16
N TYR A 176 3.55 -19.35 20.65
CA TYR A 176 2.45 -20.06 19.99
C TYR A 176 2.11 -19.43 18.63
N LEU A 177 2.10 -18.10 18.55
CA LEU A 177 1.82 -17.37 17.31
C LEU A 177 2.94 -17.59 16.28
N GLU A 178 4.20 -17.58 16.71
CA GLU A 178 5.36 -17.87 15.85
C GLU A 178 5.29 -19.30 15.28
N GLN A 179 5.09 -20.30 16.15
CA GLN A 179 4.95 -21.69 15.73
C GLN A 179 3.78 -21.88 14.76
N LEU A 180 2.67 -21.18 14.99
CA LEU A 180 1.51 -21.23 14.09
C LEU A 180 1.86 -20.67 12.70
N CYS A 181 2.57 -19.54 12.64
CA CYS A 181 3.00 -18.94 11.38
C CYS A 181 4.01 -19.83 10.64
N GLU A 182 4.93 -20.47 11.36
CA GLU A 182 5.92 -21.40 10.81
C GLU A 182 5.25 -22.66 10.27
N ASN A 183 4.36 -23.28 11.04
CA ASN A 183 3.61 -24.47 10.64
C ASN A 183 2.77 -24.23 9.38
N ARG A 184 2.22 -23.02 9.23
CA ARG A 184 1.39 -22.62 8.08
C ARG A 184 2.19 -22.00 6.94
N ARG A 185 3.51 -21.81 7.11
CA ARG A 185 4.42 -21.18 6.14
C ARG A 185 3.95 -19.79 5.70
N TRP A 186 3.53 -18.95 6.65
CA TRP A 186 3.09 -17.58 6.42
C TRP A 186 4.24 -16.57 6.29
N GLY A 187 5.46 -17.03 6.01
CA GLY A 187 6.63 -16.17 5.89
C GLY A 187 7.07 -15.57 7.22
N ILE A 188 7.99 -14.61 7.15
CA ILE A 188 8.67 -14.01 8.31
C ILE A 188 7.82 -12.90 8.92
N SER A 189 7.04 -12.17 8.12
CA SER A 189 6.27 -11.01 8.58
C SER A 189 4.81 -11.12 8.20
N VAL A 190 3.94 -10.88 9.17
CA VAL A 190 2.50 -11.10 9.03
C VAL A 190 1.73 -9.87 9.48
N LEU A 191 0.77 -9.44 8.68
CA LEU A 191 -0.16 -8.38 9.02
C LEU A 191 -1.56 -8.96 9.20
N PHE A 192 -2.08 -8.89 10.41
CA PHE A 192 -3.44 -9.31 10.76
C PHE A 192 -4.39 -8.13 10.70
N VAL A 193 -5.51 -8.29 10.01
CA VAL A 193 -6.53 -7.24 9.86
C VAL A 193 -7.90 -7.75 10.26
N ASP A 194 -8.58 -6.99 11.12
CA ASP A 194 -9.94 -7.27 11.56
C ASP A 194 -10.84 -6.03 11.46
N ASP A 195 -12.16 -6.23 11.47
CA ASP A 195 -13.15 -5.15 11.34
C ASP A 195 -13.25 -4.31 12.62
N SER A 196 -13.14 -4.93 13.80
CA SER A 196 -13.26 -4.26 15.10
C SER A 196 -11.94 -3.75 15.66
N ASP A 197 -12.02 -2.62 16.38
CA ASP A 197 -10.87 -2.02 17.09
C ASP A 197 -10.47 -2.81 18.32
N ILE A 198 -11.45 -3.47 18.93
CA ILE A 198 -11.24 -4.31 20.09
C ILE A 198 -10.95 -5.72 19.56
N MET A 199 -9.66 -6.00 19.38
CA MET A 199 -9.19 -7.33 19.02
C MET A 199 -9.14 -8.26 20.25
N PRO A 200 -9.16 -9.59 20.05
CA PRO A 200 -9.07 -10.53 21.16
C PRO A 200 -7.77 -10.33 21.96
N ARG A 201 -7.86 -10.47 23.29
CA ARG A 201 -6.74 -10.20 24.22
C ARG A 201 -5.49 -11.02 23.87
N ASN A 202 -5.69 -12.30 23.55
CA ASN A 202 -4.61 -13.26 23.39
C ASN A 202 -3.71 -12.91 22.20
N ILE A 203 -4.30 -12.63 21.03
CA ILE A 203 -3.52 -12.22 19.85
C ILE A 203 -2.86 -10.85 20.05
N THR A 204 -3.54 -9.94 20.77
CA THR A 204 -3.01 -8.60 21.04
C THR A 204 -1.72 -8.68 21.86
N LEU A 205 -1.71 -9.43 22.95
CA LEU A 205 -0.52 -9.62 23.80
C LEU A 205 0.61 -10.35 23.07
N ALA A 206 0.28 -11.40 22.31
CA ALA A 206 1.27 -12.12 21.52
C ALA A 206 1.91 -11.23 20.45
N SER A 207 1.12 -10.44 19.72
CA SER A 207 1.60 -9.54 18.67
C SER A 207 2.42 -8.37 19.21
N ASP A 208 2.07 -7.81 20.37
CA ASP A 208 2.80 -6.68 20.97
C ASP A 208 4.24 -7.06 21.34
N THR A 209 4.44 -8.34 21.68
CA THR A 209 5.77 -8.92 21.92
C THR A 209 6.59 -9.05 20.62
N LEU A 210 5.93 -9.27 19.48
CA LEU A 210 6.55 -9.65 18.20
C LEU A 210 6.56 -8.50 17.19
N ARG A 211 7.73 -7.87 16.98
CA ARG A 211 7.86 -6.70 16.09
C ARG A 211 7.54 -6.94 14.61
N HIS A 212 7.60 -8.20 14.16
CA HIS A 212 7.38 -8.57 12.76
C HIS A 212 5.93 -9.04 12.48
N MET A 213 5.10 -9.13 13.52
CA MET A 213 3.68 -9.46 13.41
C MET A 213 2.86 -8.30 13.92
N ASN A 214 2.09 -7.65 13.04
CA ASN A 214 1.32 -6.47 13.41
C ASN A 214 -0.18 -6.73 13.28
N LEU A 215 -0.94 -6.13 14.20
CA LEU A 215 -2.40 -6.09 14.18
C LEU A 215 -2.87 -4.72 13.69
N MET A 216 -3.94 -4.68 12.92
CA MET A 216 -4.49 -3.42 12.42
C MET A 216 -6.01 -3.52 12.16
N PRO A 217 -6.81 -2.52 12.51
CA PRO A 217 -8.21 -2.47 12.11
C PRO A 217 -8.37 -2.13 10.62
N VAL A 218 -9.49 -2.51 10.00
CA VAL A 218 -9.78 -2.27 8.58
C VAL A 218 -9.61 -0.80 8.16
N TYR A 219 -10.03 0.17 8.98
CA TYR A 219 -9.91 1.58 8.63
C TYR A 219 -8.46 2.08 8.60
N GLY A 220 -7.54 1.38 9.26
CA GLY A 220 -6.10 1.69 9.28
C GLY A 220 -5.35 1.09 8.09
N LEU A 221 -6.02 0.27 7.28
CA LEU A 221 -5.42 -0.44 6.16
C LEU A 221 -4.83 0.53 5.14
N ASN A 222 -3.54 0.35 4.88
CA ASN A 222 -2.78 1.20 3.97
C ASN A 222 -1.82 0.37 3.12
N VAL A 223 -1.47 0.91 1.95
CA VAL A 223 -0.59 0.25 0.96
C VAL A 223 0.81 -0.01 1.53
N HIS A 224 1.34 0.93 2.32
CA HIS A 224 2.67 0.81 2.93
C HIS A 224 2.77 -0.40 3.86
N SER A 225 1.83 -0.57 4.78
CA SER A 225 1.76 -1.69 5.71
C SER A 225 1.56 -3.01 4.97
N MET A 226 0.72 -3.06 3.93
CA MET A 226 0.53 -4.28 3.15
C MET A 226 1.81 -4.73 2.42
N LEU A 227 2.61 -3.78 1.93
CA LEU A 227 3.85 -4.09 1.22
C LEU A 227 5.04 -4.33 2.16
N LYS A 228 5.00 -3.75 3.36
CA LYS A 228 6.01 -3.98 4.39
C LYS A 228 6.01 -5.41 4.91
N HIS A 229 4.86 -6.07 4.92
CA HIS A 229 4.72 -7.45 5.40
C HIS A 229 4.64 -8.42 4.21
N GLU A 230 5.16 -9.63 4.41
CA GLU A 230 5.10 -10.71 3.42
C GLU A 230 3.68 -11.25 3.31
N THR A 231 3.07 -11.64 4.42
CA THR A 231 1.72 -12.23 4.42
C THR A 231 0.69 -11.25 4.97
N LEU A 232 -0.46 -11.17 4.30
CA LEU A 232 -1.63 -10.43 4.76
C LEU A 232 -2.72 -11.40 5.18
N VAL A 233 -3.15 -11.33 6.44
CA VAL A 233 -4.21 -12.17 7.01
C VAL A 233 -5.43 -11.31 7.30
N LEU A 234 -6.55 -11.60 6.63
CA LEU A 234 -7.81 -10.86 6.80
C LEU A 234 -8.87 -11.75 7.45
N THR A 235 -9.67 -11.19 8.36
CA THR A 235 -10.91 -11.86 8.79
C THR A 235 -11.98 -11.80 7.70
N VAL A 236 -12.91 -12.76 7.71
CA VAL A 236 -14.08 -12.73 6.79
C VAL A 236 -14.87 -11.42 6.97
N ALA A 237 -15.00 -10.93 8.21
CA ALA A 237 -15.63 -9.65 8.49
C ALA A 237 -14.88 -8.48 7.83
N ALA A 238 -13.54 -8.46 7.96
CA ALA A 238 -12.70 -7.44 7.35
C ALA A 238 -12.80 -7.44 5.81
N VAL A 239 -12.79 -8.62 5.18
CA VAL A 239 -12.93 -8.75 3.72
C VAL A 239 -14.24 -8.13 3.24
N ARG A 240 -15.37 -8.46 3.87
CA ARG A 240 -16.68 -7.90 3.52
C ARG A 240 -16.71 -6.38 3.64
N ARG A 241 -16.09 -5.84 4.69
CA ARG A 241 -16.04 -4.40 4.92
C ARG A 241 -15.21 -3.68 3.86
N ILE A 242 -14.05 -4.25 3.51
CA ILE A 242 -13.16 -3.71 2.47
C ILE A 242 -13.87 -3.73 1.12
N GLU A 243 -14.51 -4.85 0.78
CA GLU A 243 -15.26 -5.01 -0.47
C GLU A 243 -16.38 -3.97 -0.61
N GLU A 244 -17.22 -3.82 0.41
CA GLU A 244 -18.31 -2.84 0.45
C GLU A 244 -17.79 -1.42 0.18
N ARG A 245 -16.69 -1.03 0.85
CA ARG A 245 -16.09 0.30 0.72
C ARG A 245 -15.51 0.54 -0.68
N ILE A 246 -14.79 -0.43 -1.23
CA ILE A 246 -14.21 -0.33 -2.57
C ILE A 246 -15.32 -0.23 -3.62
N LEU A 247 -16.35 -1.08 -3.53
CA LEU A 247 -17.48 -1.06 -4.45
C LEU A 247 -18.29 0.24 -4.37
N TYR A 248 -18.50 0.78 -3.16
CA TYR A 248 -19.13 2.08 -2.97
C TYR A 248 -18.38 3.19 -3.73
N HIS A 249 -17.06 3.23 -3.59
CA HIS A 249 -16.25 4.25 -4.25
C HIS A 249 -16.15 4.09 -5.76
N PHE A 250 -16.22 2.87 -6.30
CA PHE A 250 -16.31 2.65 -7.74
C PHE A 250 -17.66 3.06 -8.35
N ARG A 251 -18.73 3.02 -7.55
CA ARG A 251 -20.09 3.37 -7.99
C ARG A 251 -20.45 4.84 -7.76
N ARG A 252 -19.55 5.65 -7.18
CA ARG A 252 -19.78 7.07 -6.89
C ARG A 252 -20.07 7.86 -8.19
N PRO A 253 -21.16 8.65 -8.26
CA PRO A 253 -21.53 9.38 -9.47
C PRO A 253 -20.68 10.64 -9.74
N ASP A 254 -20.04 11.20 -8.71
CA ASP A 254 -19.30 12.46 -8.72
C ASP A 254 -17.82 12.33 -9.12
N LEU A 255 -17.27 11.10 -9.16
CA LEU A 255 -15.92 10.89 -9.66
C LEU A 255 -15.91 10.88 -11.19
N PRO A 256 -15.07 11.69 -11.86
CA PRO A 256 -15.01 11.72 -13.32
C PRO A 256 -14.54 10.36 -13.84
N LYS A 257 -15.42 9.67 -14.58
CA LYS A 257 -15.19 8.32 -15.12
C LYS A 257 -13.97 8.25 -16.05
N GLU A 258 -13.46 9.37 -16.55
CA GLU A 258 -12.29 9.43 -17.43
C GLU A 258 -11.01 8.93 -16.77
N ASN A 259 -10.82 9.19 -15.47
CA ASN A 259 -9.66 8.68 -14.72
C ASN A 259 -9.74 7.16 -14.43
N MET A 260 -10.92 6.56 -14.60
CA MET A 260 -11.15 5.11 -14.50
C MET A 260 -11.15 4.43 -15.87
N LYS A 261 -11.36 5.17 -16.97
CA LYS A 261 -11.37 4.61 -18.34
C LYS A 261 -9.98 4.17 -18.82
N ARG A 262 -8.90 4.83 -18.36
CA ARG A 262 -7.52 4.48 -18.74
C ARG A 262 -7.08 3.08 -18.31
N PHE A 263 -7.83 2.45 -17.39
CA PHE A 263 -7.52 1.15 -16.81
C PHE A 263 -8.74 0.23 -16.77
N ARG A 264 -9.70 0.41 -17.69
CA ARG A 264 -10.77 -0.59 -17.86
C ARG A 264 -10.13 -1.90 -18.29
N MET A 265 -10.18 -2.85 -17.36
CA MET A 265 -10.00 -4.30 -17.48
C MET A 265 -10.44 -4.86 -18.83
#